data_AF-A0A165BKH7-F1
#
_entry.id   AF-A0A165BKH7-F1
#
_cell.length_a   1.000
_cell.length_b   1.000
_cell.length_c   1.000
_cell.angle_alpha   90.00
_cell.angle_beta   90.00
_cell.angle_gamma   90.00
#
_symmetry.space_group_name_H-M   'P 1'
#
loop_
_entity.id
_entity.type
_entity.pdbx_description
1 polymer ?
#
loop_
_entity_poly.entity_id
_entity_poly.type
_entity_poly.pdbx_seq_one_letter_code
_entity_poly.pdbx_strand_id
1 'polypeptide(L)'
;RKCLELPPRPARKLYMGLVDPHMTHGCEVLPDATLSGTEDLKRVQKTYLRKMLRVGPRTCVVPLYTETGISPIRYRRADLAVRFLGYALQQQRADLVRCALLDSRELAVAGKRSWFGDLRKACAHLPGEGSTLASRTRTTWTTCGRD
;
A
#
# COMPACT_ATOMS: atom_id res chain seq x y z
N ARG A 1 -9.55 25.22 17.14
CA ARG A 1 -10.46 24.10 17.46
C ARG A 1 -9.71 23.16 18.43
N LYS A 2 -10.24 22.88 19.63
CA LYS A 2 -9.66 21.84 20.50
C LYS A 2 -9.81 20.50 19.78
N CYS A 3 -8.72 19.86 19.39
CA CYS A 3 -8.78 18.48 18.92
C CYS A 3 -9.06 17.59 20.12
N LEU A 4 -10.01 16.65 19.99
CA LEU A 4 -10.26 15.65 21.02
C LEU A 4 -8.95 14.88 21.28
N GLU A 5 -8.46 14.92 22.51
CA GLU A 5 -7.20 14.28 22.91
C GLU A 5 -7.34 12.76 23.02
N LEU A 6 -7.49 12.11 21.87
CA LEU A 6 -7.50 10.65 21.77
C LEU A 6 -6.08 10.09 22.00
N PRO A 7 -5.90 9.15 22.93
CA PRO A 7 -4.65 8.40 23.05
C PRO A 7 -4.40 7.53 21.80
N PRO A 8 -3.15 7.15 21.48
CA PRO A 8 -2.83 6.41 20.25
C PRO A 8 -3.56 5.07 20.10
N ARG A 9 -3.82 4.34 21.20
CA ARG A 9 -4.51 3.04 21.15
C ARG A 9 -5.98 3.15 20.67
N PRO A 10 -6.86 3.99 21.27
CA PRO A 10 -8.17 4.30 20.71
C PRO A 10 -8.14 4.87 19.28
N ALA A 11 -7.22 5.79 18.99
CA ALA A 11 -7.08 6.35 17.65
C ALA A 11 -6.75 5.28 16.60
N ARG A 12 -5.90 4.29 16.92
CA ARG A 12 -5.62 3.14 16.05
C ARG A 12 -6.87 2.28 15.80
N LYS A 13 -7.75 2.11 16.79
CA LYS A 13 -9.04 1.43 16.58
C LYS A 13 -9.94 2.21 15.63
N LEU A 14 -10.04 3.54 15.80
CA LEU A 14 -10.82 4.41 14.92
C LEU A 14 -10.26 4.44 13.49
N TYR A 15 -8.93 4.43 13.31
CA TYR A 15 -8.30 4.25 12.01
C TYR A 15 -8.78 2.95 11.35
N MET A 16 -8.65 1.81 12.03
CA MET A 16 -8.99 0.50 11.46
C MET A 16 -10.48 0.32 11.19
N GLY A 17 -11.36 0.90 12.02
CA GLY A 17 -12.80 0.77 11.89
C GLY A 17 -13.46 1.77 10.93
N LEU A 18 -12.89 2.96 10.73
CA LEU A 18 -13.52 4.05 9.97
C LEU A 18 -12.69 4.54 8.79
N VAL A 19 -11.36 4.55 8.87
CA VAL A 19 -10.50 5.18 7.86
C VAL A 19 -9.92 4.14 6.88
N ASP A 20 -9.43 3.01 7.38
CA ASP A 20 -8.90 1.92 6.56
C ASP A 20 -9.95 1.41 5.54
N PRO A 21 -11.22 1.12 5.91
CA PRO A 21 -12.20 0.59 4.97
C PRO A 21 -12.46 1.50 3.76
N HIS A 22 -12.52 2.81 3.95
CA HIS A 22 -12.68 3.76 2.85
C HIS A 22 -11.45 3.86 1.95
N MET A 23 -10.25 3.60 2.46
CA MET A 23 -9.01 3.59 1.65
C MET A 23 -8.74 2.25 0.98
N THR A 24 -9.28 1.14 1.51
CA THR A 24 -9.12 -0.21 0.94
C THR A 24 -10.28 -0.63 0.04
N HIS A 25 -11.43 0.03 0.09
CA HIS A 25 -12.60 -0.33 -0.72
C HIS A 25 -12.27 -0.45 -2.22
N GLY A 26 -12.68 -1.56 -2.84
CA GLY A 26 -12.53 -1.82 -4.28
C GLY A 26 -11.09 -2.05 -4.76
N CYS A 27 -10.10 -2.17 -3.86
CA CYS A 27 -8.69 -2.36 -4.25
C CYS A 27 -8.42 -3.71 -4.95
N GLU A 28 -9.23 -4.70 -4.61
CA GLU A 28 -9.26 -6.03 -5.22
C GLU A 28 -9.84 -6.00 -6.64
N VAL A 29 -10.78 -5.09 -6.94
CA VAL A 29 -11.35 -4.91 -8.28
C VAL A 29 -10.49 -4.00 -9.15
N LEU A 30 -9.84 -2.98 -8.55
CA LEU A 30 -8.95 -2.05 -9.24
C LEU A 30 -7.57 -2.01 -8.55
N PRO A 31 -6.63 -2.91 -8.93
CA PRO A 31 -5.28 -2.92 -8.39
C PRO A 31 -4.52 -1.61 -8.69
N ASP A 32 -3.64 -1.22 -7.77
CA ASP A 32 -2.90 0.06 -7.80
C ASP A 32 -1.77 0.09 -8.86
N ALA A 33 -2.12 -0.07 -10.13
CA ALA A 33 -1.19 -0.17 -11.26
C ALA A 33 -0.40 1.11 -11.58
N THR A 34 -0.76 2.26 -11.00
CA THR A 34 -0.07 3.53 -11.20
C THR A 34 0.37 4.14 -9.88
N LEU A 35 1.52 4.82 -9.89
CA LEU A 35 2.05 5.42 -8.67
C LEU A 35 1.18 6.58 -8.16
N SER A 36 0.71 7.43 -9.07
CA SER A 36 -0.06 8.65 -8.81
C SER A 36 -1.42 8.37 -8.14
N GLY A 37 -2.15 7.34 -8.57
CA GLY A 37 -3.48 6.99 -8.05
C GLY A 37 -3.54 6.66 -6.55
N THR A 38 -2.39 6.51 -5.89
CA THR A 38 -2.29 6.18 -4.45
C THR A 38 -1.66 7.29 -3.60
N GLU A 39 -1.20 8.41 -4.19
CA GLU A 39 -0.55 9.48 -3.41
C GLU A 39 -1.52 10.16 -2.44
N ASP A 40 -2.78 10.32 -2.83
CA ASP A 40 -3.82 10.87 -1.95
C ASP A 40 -4.14 9.94 -0.78
N LEU A 41 -4.23 8.63 -1.02
CA LEU A 41 -4.42 7.64 0.03
C LEU A 41 -3.23 7.64 1.01
N LYS A 42 -2.00 7.70 0.50
CA LYS A 42 -0.79 7.86 1.34
C LYS A 42 -0.82 9.16 2.14
N ARG A 43 -1.28 10.27 1.54
CA ARG A 43 -1.38 11.59 2.18
C ARG A 43 -2.40 11.58 3.32
N VAL A 44 -3.58 11.00 3.11
CA VAL A 44 -4.60 10.79 4.15
C VAL A 44 -4.05 9.92 5.27
N GLN A 45 -3.50 8.74 4.95
CA GLN A 45 -2.93 7.83 5.93
C GLN A 45 -1.84 8.51 6.79
N LYS A 46 -0.81 9.10 6.17
CA LYS A 46 0.27 9.81 6.89
C LYS A 46 -0.26 10.95 7.75
N THR A 47 -1.27 11.69 7.27
CA THR A 47 -1.90 12.78 8.04
C THR A 47 -2.60 12.25 9.28
N TYR A 48 -3.29 11.11 9.19
CA TYR A 48 -3.91 10.45 10.33
C TYR A 48 -2.85 9.98 11.34
N LEU A 49 -1.84 9.23 10.88
CA LEU A 49 -0.78 8.69 11.74
C LEU A 49 -0.02 9.80 12.48
N ARG A 50 0.28 10.91 11.81
CA ARG A 50 0.94 12.07 12.43
C ARG A 50 0.08 12.73 13.50
N LYS A 51 -1.22 12.90 13.27
CA LYS A 51 -2.17 13.42 14.27
C LYS A 51 -2.29 12.47 15.48
N MET A 52 -2.35 11.16 15.23
CA MET A 52 -2.42 10.13 16.27
C MET A 52 -1.18 10.09 17.17
N LEU A 53 0.02 10.21 16.59
CA LEU A 53 1.29 10.25 17.32
C LEU A 53 1.68 11.66 17.83
N ARG A 54 0.86 12.68 17.55
CA ARG A 54 1.12 14.10 17.88
C ARG A 54 2.43 14.65 17.29
N VAL A 55 2.87 14.14 16.15
CA VAL A 55 4.15 14.50 15.51
C VAL A 55 3.99 15.49 14.35
N GLY A 56 4.97 16.38 14.19
CA GLY A 56 4.97 17.40 13.14
C GLY A 56 5.13 16.86 11.71
N PRO A 57 4.80 17.66 10.67
CA PRO A 57 4.84 17.22 9.27
C PRO A 57 6.25 16.89 8.75
N ARG A 58 7.29 17.45 9.38
CA ARG A 58 8.72 17.20 9.05
C ARG A 58 9.27 15.89 9.64
N THR A 59 8.48 15.13 10.40
CA THR A 59 8.94 13.85 10.97
C THR A 59 9.11 12.76 9.91
N CYS A 60 10.12 11.91 10.15
CA CYS A 60 10.40 10.74 9.33
C CYS A 60 9.16 9.83 9.24
N VAL A 61 8.97 9.22 8.08
CA VAL A 61 7.79 8.39 7.79
C VAL A 61 7.89 6.99 8.41
N VAL A 62 9.10 6.46 8.59
CA VAL A 62 9.31 5.09 9.12
C VAL A 62 8.76 4.93 10.55
N PRO A 63 9.05 5.83 11.52
CA PRO A 63 8.42 5.80 12.84
C PRO A 63 6.89 5.78 12.83
N LEU A 64 6.24 6.42 11.85
CA LEU A 64 4.77 6.47 11.77
C LEU A 64 4.15 5.08 11.62
N TYR A 65 4.87 4.14 10.97
CA TYR A 65 4.39 2.79 10.71
C TYR A 65 4.87 1.79 11.77
N THR A 66 6.12 1.92 12.25
CA THR A 66 6.68 1.02 13.28
C THR A 66 6.01 1.21 14.63
N GLU A 67 5.82 2.46 15.09
CA GLU A 67 5.18 2.76 16.39
C GLU A 67 3.68 2.43 16.42
N THR A 68 3.04 2.34 15.25
CA THR A 68 1.59 2.15 15.16
C THR A 68 1.20 0.73 14.76
N GLY A 69 2.13 -0.07 14.24
CA GLY A 69 1.82 -1.39 13.67
C GLY A 69 0.74 -1.30 12.58
N ILE A 70 0.81 -0.27 11.74
CA ILE A 70 -0.08 -0.04 10.59
C ILE A 70 0.75 -0.17 9.32
N SER A 71 0.33 -1.01 8.38
CA SER A 71 1.02 -1.16 7.10
C SER A 71 0.80 0.06 6.19
N PRO A 72 1.79 0.49 5.40
CA PRO A 72 1.57 1.53 4.39
C PRO A 72 0.49 1.10 3.39
N ILE A 73 -0.43 2.02 3.04
CA ILE A 73 -1.69 1.69 2.35
C ILE A 73 -1.54 0.86 1.07
N ARG A 74 -0.44 1.01 0.32
CA ARG A 74 -0.17 0.18 -0.87
C ARG A 74 0.02 -1.30 -0.56
N TYR A 75 0.79 -1.64 0.47
CA TYR A 75 0.92 -3.04 0.87
C TYR A 75 -0.42 -3.60 1.33
N ARG A 76 -1.23 -2.79 2.02
CA ARG A 76 -2.56 -3.20 2.48
C ARG A 76 -3.52 -3.48 1.32
N ARG A 77 -3.53 -2.63 0.29
CA ARG A 77 -4.33 -2.80 -0.93
C ARG A 77 -3.82 -3.95 -1.80
N ALA A 78 -2.50 -4.11 -1.94
CA ALA A 78 -1.90 -5.24 -2.66
C ALA A 78 -2.16 -6.59 -1.96
N ASP A 79 -2.03 -6.66 -0.63
CA ASP A 79 -2.37 -7.83 0.19
C ASP A 79 -3.82 -8.29 -0.05
N LEU A 80 -4.77 -7.37 -0.05
CA LEU A 80 -6.18 -7.65 -0.36
C LEU A 80 -6.39 -8.14 -1.80
N ALA A 81 -5.78 -7.49 -2.79
CA ALA A 81 -5.88 -7.90 -4.20
C ALA A 81 -5.22 -9.28 -4.47
N VAL A 82 -4.10 -9.59 -3.81
CA VAL A 82 -3.44 -10.91 -3.87
C VAL A 82 -4.26 -11.99 -3.16
N ARG A 83 -4.94 -11.67 -2.05
CA ARG A 83 -5.92 -12.60 -1.42
C ARG A 83 -7.09 -12.89 -2.34
N PHE A 84 -7.61 -11.87 -3.04
CA PHE A 84 -8.65 -12.07 -4.04
C PHE A 84 -8.17 -12.92 -5.22
N LEU A 85 -6.92 -12.74 -5.69
CA LEU A 85 -6.29 -13.66 -6.65
C LEU A 85 -6.25 -15.10 -6.11
N GLY A 86 -5.85 -15.29 -4.84
CA GLY A 86 -5.84 -16.61 -4.19
C GLY A 86 -7.22 -17.27 -4.17
N TYR A 87 -8.26 -16.52 -3.78
CA TYR A 87 -9.66 -16.96 -3.86
C TYR A 87 -10.05 -17.35 -5.29
N ALA A 88 -9.78 -16.47 -6.26
CA ALA A 88 -10.12 -16.68 -7.67
C ALA A 88 -9.38 -17.87 -8.29
N LEU A 89 -8.17 -18.20 -7.83
CA LEU A 89 -7.41 -19.39 -8.25
C LEU A 89 -8.00 -20.71 -7.71
N GLN A 90 -8.67 -20.66 -6.55
CA GLN A 90 -9.28 -21.81 -5.89
C GLN A 90 -10.69 -22.16 -6.42
N GLN A 91 -11.33 -21.26 -7.17
CA GLN A 91 -12.65 -21.51 -7.77
C GLN A 91 -12.59 -22.59 -8.86
N GLN A 92 -13.72 -23.25 -9.13
CA GLN A 92 -13.84 -24.28 -10.15
C GLN A 92 -13.63 -23.68 -11.55
N ARG A 93 -13.21 -24.50 -12.52
CA ARG A 93 -12.91 -24.01 -13.88
C ARG A 93 -14.12 -23.44 -14.64
N ALA A 94 -15.34 -23.78 -14.22
CA ALA A 94 -16.58 -23.25 -14.79
C ALA A 94 -17.09 -21.98 -14.08
N ASP A 95 -16.52 -21.59 -12.92
CA ASP A 95 -16.94 -20.39 -12.21
C ASP A 95 -16.55 -19.13 -13.00
N LEU A 96 -17.48 -18.19 -13.12
CA LEU A 96 -17.29 -16.95 -13.90
C LEU A 96 -16.04 -16.16 -13.47
N VAL A 97 -15.73 -16.14 -12.17
CA VAL A 97 -14.51 -15.51 -11.62
C VAL A 97 -13.24 -16.22 -12.09
N ARG A 98 -13.28 -17.55 -12.24
CA ARG A 98 -12.15 -18.35 -12.72
C ARG A 98 -11.91 -18.12 -14.21
N CYS A 99 -12.98 -18.11 -15.01
CA CYS A 99 -12.92 -17.80 -16.44
C CYS A 99 -12.36 -16.39 -16.67
N ALA A 100 -12.96 -15.37 -16.04
CA ALA A 100 -12.53 -13.98 -16.17
C ALA A 100 -11.05 -13.77 -15.74
N LEU A 101 -10.57 -14.51 -14.74
CA LEU A 101 -9.15 -14.50 -14.36
C LEU A 101 -8.23 -15.10 -15.44
N LEU A 102 -8.64 -16.19 -16.09
CA LEU A 102 -7.90 -16.81 -17.18
C LEU A 102 -7.85 -15.87 -18.41
N ASP A 103 -8.99 -15.33 -18.83
CA ASP A 103 -9.09 -14.36 -19.92
C ASP A 103 -8.22 -13.12 -19.64
N SER A 104 -8.27 -12.60 -18.41
CA SER A 104 -7.45 -11.48 -17.95
C SER A 104 -5.94 -11.79 -17.98
N ARG A 105 -5.56 -13.03 -17.69
CA ARG A 105 -4.17 -13.50 -17.82
C ARG A 105 -3.74 -13.61 -19.29
N GLU A 106 -4.59 -14.13 -20.16
CA GLU A 106 -4.31 -14.23 -21.61
C GLU A 106 -4.17 -12.84 -22.25
N LEU A 107 -5.07 -11.90 -21.92
CA LEU A 107 -4.94 -10.50 -22.30
C LEU A 107 -3.61 -9.88 -21.82
N ALA A 108 -3.15 -10.20 -20.61
CA ALA A 108 -1.87 -9.71 -20.09
C ALA A 108 -0.68 -10.28 -20.89
N VAL A 109 -0.73 -11.54 -21.29
CA VAL A 109 0.30 -12.19 -22.14
C VAL A 109 0.30 -11.58 -23.55
N ALA A 110 -0.88 -11.28 -24.10
CA ALA A 110 -1.05 -10.58 -25.38
C ALA A 110 -0.73 -9.06 -25.33
N GLY A 111 -0.16 -8.57 -24.23
CA GLY A 111 0.22 -7.15 -24.04
C GLY A 111 -0.96 -6.17 -23.97
N LYS A 112 -2.19 -6.67 -23.78
CA LYS A 112 -3.40 -5.85 -23.63
C LYS A 112 -3.59 -5.41 -22.17
N ARG A 113 -4.47 -4.43 -21.97
CA ARG A 113 -4.86 -3.99 -20.62
C ARG A 113 -5.75 -5.06 -19.99
N SER A 114 -5.43 -5.47 -18.77
CA SER A 114 -6.23 -6.44 -18.01
C SER A 114 -5.95 -6.32 -16.52
N TRP A 115 -6.90 -6.79 -15.72
CA TRP A 115 -6.79 -6.82 -14.25
C TRP A 115 -5.54 -7.57 -13.76
N PHE A 116 -5.19 -8.69 -14.37
CA PHE A 116 -3.99 -9.47 -13.99
C PHE A 116 -2.69 -8.72 -14.34
N GLY A 117 -2.67 -8.03 -15.49
CA GLY A 117 -1.56 -7.17 -15.87
C GLY A 117 -1.38 -5.97 -14.94
N ASP A 118 -2.48 -5.43 -14.42
CA ASP A 118 -2.50 -4.30 -13.49
C ASP A 118 -2.14 -4.71 -12.05
N LEU A 119 -2.58 -5.89 -11.59
CA LEU A 119 -2.12 -6.49 -10.33
C LEU A 119 -0.61 -6.72 -10.33
N ARG A 120 -0.05 -7.24 -11.43
CA ARG A 120 1.40 -7.43 -11.58
C ARG A 120 2.19 -6.11 -11.46
N LYS A 121 1.67 -5.01 -12.04
CA LYS A 121 2.27 -3.67 -11.89
C LYS A 121 2.15 -3.16 -10.45
N ALA A 122 1.01 -3.38 -9.80
CA ALA A 122 0.77 -2.95 -8.43
C ALA A 122 1.78 -3.60 -7.46
N CYS A 123 2.05 -4.90 -7.60
CA CYS A 123 3.11 -5.60 -6.87
C CYS A 123 4.49 -5.02 -7.17
N ALA A 124 4.88 -4.90 -8.45
CA ALA A 124 6.15 -4.31 -8.87
C ALA A 124 6.34 -2.82 -8.46
N HIS A 125 5.28 -2.15 -8.02
CA HIS A 125 5.28 -0.79 -7.47
C HIS A 125 5.27 -0.73 -5.92
N LEU A 126 5.38 -1.87 -5.26
CA LEU A 126 5.66 -1.95 -3.83
C LEU A 126 7.14 -1.62 -3.56
N PRO A 127 7.45 -0.79 -2.55
CA PRO A 127 8.83 -0.59 -2.13
C PRO A 127 9.50 -1.91 -1.74
N GLY A 128 10.76 -2.13 -2.12
CA GLY A 128 11.53 -3.31 -1.74
C GLY A 128 11.59 -4.45 -2.76
N GLU A 129 10.64 -4.59 -3.70
CA GLU A 129 10.70 -5.62 -4.76
C GLU A 129 11.58 -5.25 -5.97
N GLY A 130 12.13 -4.03 -6.02
CA GLY A 130 12.79 -3.53 -7.23
C GLY A 130 13.79 -2.39 -7.07
N SER A 131 14.31 -2.12 -5.86
CA SER A 131 15.53 -1.33 -5.74
C SER A 131 16.73 -2.25 -5.89
N THR A 132 17.15 -2.46 -7.14
CA THR A 132 18.45 -3.03 -7.49
C THR A 132 19.53 -2.41 -6.62
N LEU A 133 20.29 -3.22 -5.88
CA LEU A 133 21.44 -2.79 -5.08
C LEU A 133 22.65 -2.31 -5.94
N ALA A 134 22.41 -2.05 -7.24
CA ALA A 134 23.36 -1.54 -8.21
C ALA A 134 22.94 -0.12 -8.65
N SER A 135 23.39 0.91 -7.92
CA SER A 135 23.58 2.31 -8.38
C SER A 135 23.79 3.34 -7.26
N ARG A 136 23.73 2.96 -5.97
CA ARG A 136 24.04 3.88 -4.83
C ARG A 136 25.23 3.44 -3.96
N THR A 137 26.36 3.20 -4.62
CA THR A 137 27.69 3.44 -4.03
C THR A 137 28.01 4.94 -4.06
N ARG A 138 28.59 5.50 -2.99
CA ARG A 138 28.92 6.94 -2.80
C ARG A 138 27.66 7.85 -2.76
N THR A 139 27.47 8.84 -1.89
CA THR A 139 28.22 9.42 -0.74
C THR A 139 27.19 10.19 0.12
N THR A 140 27.36 10.57 1.40
CA THR A 140 28.47 10.51 2.38
C THR A 140 27.99 9.95 3.73
N TRP A 141 28.93 9.52 4.58
CA TRP A 141 28.80 9.49 6.06
C TRP A 141 30.15 9.84 6.69
N THR A 142 30.57 11.09 6.49
CA THR A 142 31.80 11.64 7.08
C THR A 142 31.54 13.06 7.56
N THR A 143 31.04 13.17 8.79
CA THR A 143 31.25 14.27 9.75
C THR A 143 30.62 13.87 11.09
N CYS A 144 31.24 12.89 11.76
CA CYS A 144 31.11 12.73 13.20
C CYS A 144 32.32 13.44 13.85
N GLY A 145 32.06 14.25 14.88
CA GLY A 145 33.05 14.59 15.92
C GLY A 145 34.37 15.23 15.48
N ARG A 146 34.35 16.54 15.25
CA ARG A 146 35.38 17.46 15.76
C ARG A 146 34.88 18.90 15.67
N ASP A 147 34.49 19.44 16.82
CA ASP A 147 35.11 20.58 17.50
C ASP A 147 34.50 20.70 18.91
#